data_AF-A0A1I0P428-F1
#
_entry.id   AF-A0A1I0P428-F1
#
_cell.length_a   1.000
_cell.length_b   1.000
_cell.length_c   1.000
_cell.angle_alpha   90.00
_cell.angle_beta   90.00
_cell.angle_gamma   90.00
#
_symmetry.space_group_name_H-M   'P 1'
#
loop_
_entity.id
_entity.type
_entity.pdbx_description
1 polymer ?
#
loop_
_entity_poly.entity_id
_entity_poly.type
_entity_poly.pdbx_seq_one_letter_code
_entity_poly.pdbx_strand_id
1 'polypeptide(L)'
;MKFFNIFLISILLISCSKKYTGEVSFKNCKINYPLHDEKKESRIYNGHNIPNQWEYESAMRKMALCLCEKYLQKPDTEIKEKIIEIYKYKFEFYNKENTFKKVNFDSILVNRKDIFNSEILID
;
A
#
# COMPACT_ATOMS: atom_id res chain seq x y z
N MET A 1 44.94 -29.78 -30.24
CA MET A 1 43.84 -28.97 -30.81
C MET A 1 42.54 -29.53 -30.25
N LYS A 2 41.90 -28.81 -29.31
CA LYS A 2 40.63 -28.06 -29.50
C LYS A 2 39.49 -29.03 -29.90
N PHE A 3 38.42 -29.23 -29.14
CA PHE A 3 37.60 -28.21 -28.50
C PHE A 3 36.89 -28.75 -27.24
N PHE A 4 37.06 -28.00 -26.14
CA PHE A 4 36.12 -27.90 -25.02
C PHE A 4 34.77 -27.33 -25.51
N ASN A 5 33.72 -27.48 -24.70
CA ASN A 5 32.33 -26.98 -24.87
C ASN A 5 31.46 -27.90 -25.75
N ILE A 6 30.32 -28.39 -25.27
CA ILE A 6 29.17 -27.59 -24.81
C ILE A 6 28.50 -28.28 -23.61
N PHE A 7 28.92 -27.92 -22.40
CA PHE A 7 28.13 -28.05 -21.17
C PHE A 7 27.95 -26.61 -20.71
N LEU A 8 26.72 -26.09 -20.73
CA LEU A 8 26.22 -24.76 -20.29
C LEU A 8 25.37 -24.07 -21.39
N ILE A 9 24.12 -24.49 -21.57
CA ILE A 9 23.06 -23.58 -22.05
C ILE A 9 21.77 -23.78 -21.21
N SER A 10 21.93 -24.03 -19.91
CA SER A 10 20.82 -24.25 -18.98
C SER A 10 20.78 -23.24 -17.83
N ILE A 11 21.52 -22.15 -17.93
CA ILE A 11 21.54 -21.08 -16.92
C ILE A 11 21.46 -19.76 -17.68
N LEU A 12 20.63 -18.82 -17.20
CA LEU A 12 20.52 -17.40 -17.60
C LEU A 12 19.22 -16.94 -18.31
N LEU A 13 18.11 -17.68 -18.21
CA LEU A 13 16.79 -17.04 -18.20
C LEU A 13 16.26 -16.92 -16.77
N ILE A 14 17.13 -16.51 -15.83
CA ILE A 14 16.66 -15.88 -14.60
C ILE A 14 16.19 -14.48 -15.05
N SER A 15 14.95 -14.41 -15.52
CA SER A 15 14.27 -13.13 -15.70
C SER A 15 14.17 -12.50 -14.31
N CYS A 16 15.18 -11.71 -13.95
CA CYS A 16 15.14 -10.89 -12.76
C CYS A 16 14.19 -9.73 -13.09
N SER A 17 12.89 -9.98 -13.02
CA SER A 17 11.90 -8.91 -13.06
C SER A 17 12.19 -8.03 -11.84
N LYS A 18 12.79 -6.86 -12.05
CA LYS A 18 12.93 -5.87 -10.99
C LYS A 18 11.52 -5.58 -10.48
N LYS A 19 11.21 -6.03 -9.27
CA LYS A 19 9.98 -5.63 -8.58
C LYS A 19 10.19 -4.18 -8.17
N TYR A 20 9.48 -3.27 -8.83
CA TYR A 20 9.43 -1.89 -8.40
C TYR A 20 8.59 -1.83 -7.13
N THR A 21 9.03 -1.06 -6.15
CA THR A 21 8.32 -0.86 -4.89
C THR A 21 8.22 0.63 -4.59
N GLY A 22 7.04 1.07 -4.21
CA GLY A 22 6.80 2.38 -3.64
C GLY A 22 6.93 2.35 -2.12
N GLU A 23 7.03 3.52 -1.52
CA GLU A 23 7.11 3.70 -0.07
C GLU A 23 6.24 4.89 0.34
N VAL A 24 5.48 4.71 1.42
CA VAL A 24 4.93 5.82 2.20
C VAL A 24 5.52 5.77 3.61
N SER A 25 5.98 6.93 4.10
CA SER A 25 6.58 7.02 5.42
C SER A 25 6.22 8.31 6.15
N PHE A 26 6.02 8.19 7.46
CA PHE A 26 5.84 9.31 8.37
C PHE A 26 6.29 8.90 9.78
N LYS A 27 7.24 9.64 10.35
CA LYS A 27 7.88 9.32 11.65
C LYS A 27 8.29 7.84 11.72
N ASN A 28 7.69 7.09 12.64
CA ASN A 28 8.06 5.71 12.96
C ASN A 28 7.25 4.68 12.16
N CYS A 29 6.48 5.12 11.16
CA CYS A 29 5.68 4.27 10.29
C CYS A 29 6.19 4.36 8.86
N LYS A 30 6.64 3.23 8.33
CA LYS A 30 7.10 3.07 6.94
C LYS A 30 6.42 1.84 6.34
N ILE A 31 5.75 2.02 5.20
CA ILE A 31 5.04 0.96 4.49
C ILE A 31 5.55 0.93 3.04
N ASN A 32 6.03 -0.25 2.63
CA ASN A 32 6.39 -0.52 1.25
C ASN A 32 5.20 -1.16 0.53
N TYR A 33 5.01 -0.85 -0.74
CA TYR A 33 3.95 -1.39 -1.58
C TYR A 33 4.46 -1.69 -3.00
N PRO A 34 3.86 -2.64 -3.72
CA PRO A 34 4.30 -2.96 -5.08
C PRO A 34 3.99 -1.80 -6.05
N LEU A 35 4.87 -1.59 -7.02
CA LEU A 35 4.60 -0.77 -8.20
C LEU A 35 4.57 -1.67 -9.43
N HIS A 36 3.53 -1.47 -10.22
CA HIS A 36 3.34 -2.07 -11.53
C HIS A 36 3.94 -1.12 -12.58
N ASP A 37 4.66 -1.71 -13.54
CA ASP A 37 5.31 -0.96 -14.64
C ASP A 37 4.24 -0.25 -15.48
N GLU A 38 4.44 0.99 -15.94
CA GLU A 38 3.41 1.75 -16.70
C GLU A 38 2.93 1.01 -17.96
N LYS A 39 3.77 0.15 -18.54
CA LYS A 39 3.45 -0.70 -19.70
C LYS A 39 2.72 -2.00 -19.34
N LYS A 40 2.61 -2.30 -18.04
CA LYS A 40 2.10 -3.54 -17.46
C LYS A 40 1.30 -3.20 -16.20
N GLU A 41 0.27 -2.37 -16.33
CA GLU A 41 -0.83 -2.41 -15.36
C GLU A 41 -1.18 -3.88 -15.15
N SER A 42 -0.89 -4.34 -13.95
CA SER A 42 -0.56 -5.73 -13.68
C SER A 42 -1.79 -6.58 -13.93
N ARG A 43 -1.76 -7.43 -14.96
CA ARG A 43 -2.76 -8.48 -15.18
C ARG A 43 -2.67 -9.45 -14.01
N ILE A 44 -3.55 -9.31 -13.03
CA ILE A 44 -3.59 -10.20 -11.86
C ILE A 44 -4.16 -11.55 -12.28
N TYR A 45 -5.27 -11.54 -13.04
CA TYR A 45 -5.82 -12.64 -13.86
C TYR A 45 -7.05 -12.09 -14.64
N ASN A 46 -7.40 -12.65 -15.80
CA ASN A 46 -8.66 -12.41 -16.53
C ASN A 46 -9.28 -10.99 -16.46
N GLY A 47 -8.53 -9.94 -16.81
CA GLY A 47 -9.10 -8.58 -16.94
C GLY A 47 -9.23 -7.79 -15.64
N HIS A 48 -8.81 -8.34 -14.49
CA HIS A 48 -8.72 -7.61 -13.23
C HIS A 48 -7.30 -7.04 -13.04
N ASN A 49 -7.20 -5.72 -12.97
CA ASN A 49 -5.95 -5.01 -12.72
C ASN A 49 -6.09 -4.19 -11.43
N ILE A 50 -5.07 -4.23 -10.56
CA ILE A 50 -4.91 -3.25 -9.49
C ILE A 50 -4.01 -2.12 -10.04
N PRO A 51 -4.51 -0.88 -10.15
CA PRO A 51 -3.69 0.27 -10.48
C PRO A 51 -2.70 0.61 -9.37
N ASN A 52 -1.56 1.21 -9.72
CA ASN A 52 -0.59 1.73 -8.75
C ASN A 52 -1.22 2.69 -7.73
N GLN A 53 -2.25 3.43 -8.15
CA GLN A 53 -3.00 4.32 -7.28
C GLN A 53 -3.66 3.55 -6.12
N TRP A 54 -4.25 2.37 -6.39
CA TRP A 54 -4.90 1.58 -5.35
C TRP A 54 -3.89 0.96 -4.37
N GLU A 55 -2.71 0.56 -4.86
CA GLU A 55 -1.60 0.10 -4.01
C GLU A 55 -1.08 1.22 -3.10
N TYR A 56 -0.91 2.43 -3.64
CA TYR A 56 -0.57 3.62 -2.86
C TYR A 56 -1.63 3.92 -1.79
N GLU A 57 -2.91 3.86 -2.16
CA GLU A 57 -4.02 4.07 -1.25
C GLU A 57 -4.07 3.01 -0.12
N SER A 58 -3.84 1.74 -0.47
CA SER A 58 -3.70 0.66 0.52
C SER A 58 -2.54 0.95 1.48
N ALA A 59 -1.39 1.39 0.96
CA ALA A 59 -0.23 1.74 1.76
C ALA A 59 -0.50 2.90 2.72
N MET A 60 -1.21 3.94 2.25
CA MET A 60 -1.64 5.07 3.07
C MET A 60 -2.56 4.64 4.23
N ARG A 61 -3.51 3.73 3.97
CA ARG A 61 -4.39 3.18 5.03
C ARG A 61 -3.61 2.33 6.04
N LYS A 62 -2.67 1.50 5.59
CA LYS A 62 -1.73 0.77 6.49
C LYS A 62 -0.90 1.72 7.34
N MET A 63 -0.40 2.81 6.74
CA MET A 63 0.35 3.82 7.47
C MET A 63 -0.51 4.48 8.55
N ALA A 64 -1.77 4.81 8.25
CA ALA A 64 -2.70 5.34 9.25
C ALA A 64 -2.93 4.38 10.42
N LEU A 65 -3.08 3.07 10.17
CA LEU A 65 -3.18 2.07 11.25
C LEU A 65 -1.95 2.09 12.17
N CYS A 66 -0.76 2.07 11.58
CA CYS A 66 0.49 2.18 12.34
C CYS A 66 0.54 3.47 13.17
N LEU A 67 0.15 4.60 12.57
CA LEU A 67 0.12 5.90 13.26
C LEU A 67 -0.87 5.91 14.42
N CYS A 68 -2.05 5.30 14.28
CA CYS A 68 -3.00 5.15 15.38
C CYS A 68 -2.40 4.33 16.54
N GLU A 69 -1.67 3.25 16.25
CA GLU A 69 -0.99 2.45 17.29
C GLU A 69 0.09 3.26 18.01
N LYS A 70 0.89 4.03 17.26
CA LYS A 70 1.90 4.92 17.86
C LYS A 70 1.26 6.02 18.70
N TYR A 71 0.15 6.60 18.26
CA TYR A 71 -0.59 7.59 19.02
C TYR A 71 -1.13 7.03 20.35
N LEU A 72 -1.68 5.81 20.32
CA LEU A 72 -2.18 5.14 21.52
C LEU A 72 -1.07 4.84 22.54
N GLN A 73 0.16 4.59 22.08
CA GLN A 73 1.31 4.40 22.96
C GLN A 73 1.82 5.73 23.53
N LYS A 74 1.92 6.76 22.68
CA LYS A 74 2.39 8.09 23.05
C LYS A 74 1.65 9.14 22.20
N PRO A 75 0.69 9.86 22.77
CA PRO A 75 -0.03 10.91 22.07
C PRO A 75 0.92 11.96 21.50
N ASP A 76 0.74 12.29 20.23
CA ASP A 76 1.58 13.21 19.48
C ASP A 76 0.70 14.00 18.49
N THR A 77 0.80 15.33 18.54
CA THR A 77 -0.07 16.22 17.75
C THR A 77 0.13 16.05 16.26
N GLU A 78 1.37 15.90 15.79
CA GLU A 78 1.66 15.73 14.36
C GLU A 78 1.17 14.37 13.86
N ILE A 79 1.27 13.31 14.69
CA ILE A 79 0.67 12.00 14.38
C ILE A 79 -0.84 12.13 14.26
N LYS A 80 -1.50 12.83 15.20
CA LYS A 80 -2.94 13.08 15.14
C LYS A 80 -3.35 13.84 13.88
N GLU A 81 -2.63 14.91 13.53
CA GLU A 81 -2.87 15.68 12.32
C GLU A 81 -2.72 14.83 11.07
N LYS A 82 -1.68 13.99 10.99
CA LYS A 82 -1.47 13.09 9.86
C LYS A 82 -2.57 12.03 9.73
N ILE A 83 -3.03 11.46 10.84
CA ILE A 83 -4.19 10.54 10.84
C ILE A 83 -5.44 11.25 10.31
N ILE A 84 -5.69 12.49 10.74
CA ILE A 84 -6.84 13.29 10.27
C ILE A 84 -6.70 13.63 8.78
N GLU A 85 -5.50 13.92 8.30
CA GLU A 85 -5.20 14.16 6.88
C GLU A 85 -5.56 12.92 6.05
N ILE A 86 -5.05 11.75 6.43
CA ILE A 86 -5.36 10.47 5.73
C ILE A 86 -6.86 10.15 5.84
N TYR A 87 -7.48 10.43 6.99
CA TYR A 87 -8.92 10.26 7.18
C TYR A 87 -9.75 11.17 6.25
N LYS A 88 -9.27 12.37 5.91
CA LYS A 88 -9.96 13.29 5.00
C LYS A 88 -9.62 13.06 3.53
N TYR A 89 -8.57 12.28 3.24
CA TYR A 89 -8.19 11.95 1.88
C TYR A 89 -9.33 11.24 1.14
N LYS A 90 -9.57 11.69 -0.10
CA LYS A 90 -10.57 11.14 -1.02
C LYS A 90 -9.94 10.00 -1.82
N PHE A 91 -10.05 8.80 -1.30
CA PHE A 91 -9.59 7.57 -1.94
C PHE A 91 -10.47 7.24 -3.15
N GLU A 92 -9.85 6.85 -4.26
CA GLU A 92 -10.54 6.43 -5.48
C GLU A 92 -11.17 5.04 -5.31
N PHE A 93 -10.43 4.11 -4.70
CA PHE A 93 -10.89 2.73 -4.52
C PHE A 93 -11.74 2.57 -3.26
N TYR A 94 -11.39 3.30 -2.21
CA TYR A 94 -12.05 3.20 -0.91
C TYR A 94 -13.09 4.31 -0.75
N ASN A 95 -14.13 4.27 -1.58
CA ASN A 95 -15.16 5.29 -1.58
C ASN A 95 -15.88 5.30 -0.22
N LYS A 96 -15.76 6.41 0.51
CA LYS A 96 -16.43 6.62 1.80
C LYS A 96 -17.86 7.06 1.51
N GLU A 97 -18.73 6.13 1.13
CA GLU A 97 -20.16 6.45 1.04
C GLU A 97 -20.69 6.80 2.44
N ASN A 98 -20.75 8.12 2.71
CA ASN A 98 -21.66 8.83 3.60
C ASN A 98 -21.80 8.45 5.09
N THR A 99 -21.02 7.54 5.66
CA THR A 99 -21.30 7.05 7.02
C THR A 99 -20.72 7.87 8.18
N PHE A 100 -19.87 8.84 7.93
CA PHE A 100 -19.17 9.54 9.02
C PHE A 100 -19.30 11.07 8.92
N LYS A 101 -20.51 11.57 9.18
CA LYS A 101 -20.77 12.99 9.46
C LYS A 101 -20.17 13.34 10.83
N LYS A 102 -19.24 14.31 10.83
CA LYS A 102 -18.62 14.97 11.99
C LYS A 102 -17.90 14.00 12.94
N VAL A 103 -16.72 13.55 12.53
CA VAL A 103 -15.97 12.53 13.29
C VAL A 103 -15.11 13.17 14.35
N ASN A 104 -15.38 12.83 15.62
CA ASN A 104 -14.44 13.04 16.70
C ASN A 104 -13.20 12.16 16.44
N PHE A 105 -12.00 12.70 16.64
CA PHE A 105 -10.75 11.95 16.52
C PHE A 105 -10.76 10.65 17.36
N ASP A 106 -11.41 10.65 18.52
CA ASP A 106 -11.56 9.44 19.34
C ASP A 106 -12.33 8.34 18.61
N SER A 107 -13.37 8.70 17.84
CA SER A 107 -14.13 7.75 17.02
C SER A 107 -13.28 7.18 15.89
N ILE A 108 -12.34 7.96 15.33
CA ILE A 108 -11.36 7.47 14.36
C ILE A 108 -10.46 6.41 15.02
N LEU A 109 -9.94 6.71 16.22
CA LEU A 109 -9.05 5.78 16.93
C LEU A 109 -9.76 4.48 17.33
N VAL A 110 -10.98 4.55 17.86
CA VAL A 110 -11.76 3.38 18.27
C VAL A 110 -12.05 2.48 17.08
N ASN A 111 -12.51 3.04 15.96
CA ASN A 111 -12.90 2.29 14.77
C ASN A 111 -11.79 2.19 13.72
N ARG A 112 -10.53 2.44 14.10
CA ARG A 112 -9.39 2.58 13.18
C ARG A 112 -9.23 1.42 12.20
N LYS A 113 -9.49 0.18 12.63
CA LYS A 113 -9.34 -1.02 11.80
C LYS A 113 -10.34 -1.05 10.64
N ASP A 114 -11.57 -0.64 10.89
CA ASP A 114 -12.61 -0.59 9.86
C ASP A 114 -12.42 0.65 8.97
N ILE A 115 -12.15 1.80 9.59
CA ILE A 115 -11.92 3.07 8.88
C ILE A 115 -10.70 3.03 7.99
N PHE A 116 -9.65 2.30 8.36
CA PHE A 116 -8.42 2.17 7.59
C PHE A 116 -8.17 0.74 7.11
N ASN A 117 -9.22 -0.06 6.91
CA ASN A 117 -9.07 -1.39 6.30
C ASN A 117 -8.40 -1.24 4.92
N SER A 118 -7.22 -1.81 4.76
CA SER A 118 -6.38 -1.67 3.56
C SER A 118 -6.50 -2.83 2.58
N GLU A 119 -7.41 -3.77 2.83
CA GLU A 119 -7.63 -4.93 1.97
C GLU A 119 -8.23 -4.50 0.64
N ILE A 120 -7.55 -4.89 -0.44
CA ILE A 120 -8.05 -4.73 -1.80
C ILE A 120 -8.80 -6.02 -2.13
N LEU A 121 -10.14 -5.95 -2.19
CA LEU A 121 -10.98 -7.06 -2.61
C LEU A 121 -11.21 -6.94 -4.12
N ILE A 122 -10.81 -7.97 -4.87
CA ILE A 122 -11.10 -8.14 -6.29
C ILE A 122 -12.16 -9.24 -6.38
N ASP A 123 -13.34 -8.91 -6.91
CA ASP A 123 -14.38 -9.90 -7.25
C ASP A 123 -13.99 -10.74 -8.47
#